data_AF-A0A913Y7V0-F1
#
_entry.id   AF-A0A913Y7V0-F1
#
_cell.length_a   1.000
_cell.length_b   1.000
_cell.length_c   1.000
_cell.angle_alpha   90.00
_cell.angle_beta   90.00
_cell.angle_gamma   90.00
#
_symmetry.space_group_name_H-M   'P 1'
#
loop_
_entity.id
_entity.type
_entity.pdbx_description
1 polymer ?
#
loop_
_entity_poly.entity_id
_entity_poly.type
_entity_poly.pdbx_seq_one_letter_code
_entity_poly.pdbx_strand_id
1 'polypeptide(L)'
;MKTSKMAVESLRERKKIAWREQFLANLEDKDNCKLIKQILKKDPSDRSEKDRSILKELESLVMQVEDRARKQAKAKRKVEEILDPVGVLEDKVNVLVEAVRQAKSLVVYTGAGISTAARIPDY
;
A
#
# COMPACT_ATOMS: atom_id res chain seq x y z
N MET A 1 -24.03 -58.01 -15.42
CA MET A 1 -24.08 -56.56 -15.08
C MET A 1 -22.99 -56.27 -14.07
N LYS A 2 -21.88 -55.63 -14.48
CA LYS A 2 -20.82 -55.20 -13.55
C LYS A 2 -21.14 -53.79 -13.08
N THR A 3 -21.49 -53.64 -11.81
CA THR A 3 -21.74 -52.36 -11.17
C THR A 3 -20.42 -51.59 -10.99
N SER A 4 -20.41 -50.38 -11.52
CA SER A 4 -19.30 -49.42 -11.42
C SER A 4 -19.09 -49.03 -9.95
N LYS A 5 -17.91 -49.33 -9.39
CA LYS A 5 -17.46 -48.77 -8.12
C LYS A 5 -16.99 -47.33 -8.39
N MET A 6 -17.85 -46.36 -8.14
CA MET A 6 -17.40 -44.98 -7.96
C MET A 6 -16.53 -44.94 -6.70
N ALA A 7 -15.25 -44.63 -6.86
CA ALA A 7 -14.34 -44.45 -5.73
C ALA A 7 -14.81 -43.24 -4.91
N VAL A 8 -15.31 -43.48 -3.71
CA VAL A 8 -15.64 -42.43 -2.76
C VAL A 8 -14.31 -41.90 -2.21
N GLU A 9 -13.84 -40.78 -2.74
CA GLU A 9 -12.63 -40.11 -2.24
C GLU A 9 -12.72 -39.89 -0.73
N SER A 10 -11.67 -40.27 -0.02
CA SER A 10 -11.57 -40.10 1.43
C SER A 10 -11.56 -38.62 1.81
N LEU A 11 -12.02 -38.29 3.02
CA LEU A 11 -11.99 -36.91 3.54
C LEU A 11 -10.58 -36.28 3.48
N ARG A 12 -9.53 -37.10 3.59
CA ARG A 12 -8.13 -36.67 3.47
C ARG A 12 -7.76 -36.28 2.05
N GLU A 13 -8.20 -37.05 1.04
CA GLU A 13 -7.94 -36.76 -0.36
C GLU A 13 -8.65 -35.47 -0.80
N ARG A 14 -9.91 -35.28 -0.40
CA ARG A 14 -10.65 -34.04 -0.67
C ARG A 14 -9.96 -32.81 -0.10
N LYS A 15 -9.49 -32.90 1.16
CA LYS A 15 -8.71 -31.80 1.78
C LYS A 15 -7.40 -31.52 1.04
N LYS A 16 -6.72 -32.57 0.55
CA LYS A 16 -5.47 -32.42 -0.21
C LYS A 16 -5.70 -31.77 -1.58
N ILE A 17 -6.79 -32.13 -2.26
CA ILE A 17 -7.18 -31.54 -3.55
C ILE A 17 -7.52 -30.06 -3.37
N ALA A 18 -8.40 -29.74 -2.41
CA ALA A 18 -8.78 -28.36 -2.11
C ALA A 18 -7.57 -27.49 -1.74
N TRP A 19 -6.62 -28.02 -0.96
CA TRP A 19 -5.38 -27.30 -0.64
C TRP A 19 -4.52 -27.03 -1.89
N ARG A 20 -4.42 -27.99 -2.81
CA ARG A 20 -3.66 -27.81 -4.07
C ARG A 20 -4.31 -26.78 -4.97
N GLU A 21 -5.62 -26.82 -5.11
CA GLU A 21 -6.39 -25.82 -5.89
C GLU A 21 -6.19 -24.42 -5.31
N GLN A 22 -6.31 -24.27 -3.99
CA GLN A 22 -6.05 -23.01 -3.31
C GLN A 22 -4.59 -22.54 -3.49
N PHE A 23 -3.62 -23.45 -3.45
CA PHE A 23 -2.21 -23.12 -3.66
C PHE A 23 -1.97 -22.60 -5.08
N LEU A 24 -2.52 -23.26 -6.10
CA LEU A 24 -2.39 -22.85 -7.50
C LEU A 24 -3.05 -21.49 -7.75
N ALA A 25 -4.28 -21.29 -7.25
CA ALA A 25 -4.97 -20.00 -7.33
C ALA A 25 -4.14 -18.87 -6.69
N ASN A 26 -3.54 -19.12 -5.52
CA ASN A 26 -2.65 -18.15 -4.87
C ASN A 26 -1.37 -17.85 -5.67
N LEU A 27 -0.86 -18.81 -6.44
CA LEU A 27 0.29 -18.57 -7.32
C LEU A 27 -0.12 -17.72 -8.52
N GLU A 28 -1.25 -18.05 -9.16
CA GLU A 28 -1.81 -17.27 -10.26
C GLU A 28 -2.07 -15.82 -9.84
N ASP A 29 -2.69 -15.60 -8.68
CA ASP A 29 -2.92 -14.25 -8.14
C ASP A 29 -1.61 -13.48 -7.90
N LYS A 30 -0.57 -14.16 -7.43
CA LYS A 30 0.75 -13.53 -7.23
C LYS A 30 1.38 -13.13 -8.56
N ASP A 31 1.28 -13.96 -9.58
CA ASP A 31 1.84 -13.67 -10.90
C ASP A 31 1.03 -12.60 -11.63
N ASN A 32 -0.30 -12.63 -11.52
CA ASN A 32 -1.19 -11.56 -11.97
C ASN A 32 -0.88 -10.23 -11.29
N CYS A 33 -0.64 -10.23 -9.97
CA CYS A 33 -0.21 -9.03 -9.25
C CYS A 33 1.12 -8.47 -9.78
N LYS A 34 2.11 -9.34 -10.10
CA LYS A 34 3.39 -8.89 -10.66
C LYS A 34 3.20 -8.29 -12.05
N LEU A 35 2.40 -8.95 -12.88
CA LEU A 35 2.08 -8.49 -14.23
C LEU A 35 1.39 -7.12 -14.21
N ILE A 36 0.33 -6.97 -13.41
CA ILE A 36 -0.36 -5.69 -13.22
C ILE A 36 0.61 -4.61 -12.77
N LYS A 37 1.48 -4.89 -11.80
CA LYS A 37 2.51 -3.91 -11.36
C LYS A 37 3.47 -3.51 -12.48
N GLN A 38 3.86 -4.44 -13.34
CA GLN A 38 4.72 -4.13 -14.49
C GLN A 38 4.00 -3.26 -15.51
N ILE A 39 2.73 -3.54 -15.78
CA ILE A 39 1.90 -2.74 -16.69
C ILE A 39 1.67 -1.33 -16.13
N LEU A 40 1.29 -1.22 -14.86
CA LEU A 40 1.00 0.07 -14.21
C LEU A 40 2.23 1.00 -14.09
N LYS A 41 3.44 0.44 -14.14
CA LYS A 41 4.68 1.23 -14.21
C LYS A 41 4.87 1.93 -15.56
N LYS A 42 4.26 1.43 -16.64
CA LYS A 42 4.30 2.08 -17.96
C LYS A 42 3.41 3.32 -17.95
N ASP A 43 3.81 4.35 -18.69
CA ASP A 43 2.95 5.49 -18.97
C ASP A 43 1.65 5.01 -19.65
N PRO A 44 0.48 5.61 -19.35
CA PRO A 44 -0.77 5.25 -20.02
C PRO A 44 -0.70 5.27 -21.56
N SER A 45 0.12 6.14 -22.13
CA SER A 45 0.34 6.28 -23.58
C SER A 45 1.12 5.11 -24.18
N ASP A 46 2.00 4.48 -23.39
CA ASP A 46 2.90 3.40 -23.83
C ASP A 46 2.30 2.00 -23.64
N ARG A 47 1.08 1.90 -23.09
CA ARG A 47 0.41 0.61 -22.83
C ARG A 47 -0.16 0.03 -24.11
N SER A 48 0.22 -1.22 -24.40
CA SER A 48 -0.31 -1.96 -25.54
C SER A 48 -1.81 -2.29 -25.35
N GLU A 49 -2.50 -2.63 -26.44
CA GLU A 49 -3.90 -3.06 -26.37
C GLU A 49 -4.08 -4.29 -25.45
N LYS A 50 -3.10 -5.20 -25.48
CA LYS A 50 -3.06 -6.36 -24.58
C LYS A 50 -2.96 -5.94 -23.11
N ASP A 51 -2.11 -4.96 -22.80
CA ASP A 51 -1.98 -4.43 -21.44
C ASP A 51 -3.32 -3.86 -20.94
N ARG A 52 -4.04 -3.12 -21.81
CA ARG A 52 -5.36 -2.54 -21.49
C ARG A 52 -6.42 -3.62 -21.27
N SER A 53 -6.41 -4.66 -22.09
CA SER A 53 -7.29 -5.82 -21.93
C SER A 53 -7.06 -6.51 -20.59
N ILE A 54 -5.80 -6.76 -20.22
CA ILE A 54 -5.44 -7.40 -18.93
C ILE A 54 -5.89 -6.54 -17.75
N LEU A 55 -5.68 -5.22 -17.79
CA LEU A 55 -6.13 -4.32 -16.73
C LEU A 55 -7.66 -4.31 -16.58
N LYS A 56 -8.39 -4.42 -17.69
CA LYS A 56 -9.86 -4.48 -17.70
C LYS A 56 -10.39 -5.81 -17.17
N GLU A 57 -9.78 -6.92 -17.58
CA GLU A 57 -10.19 -8.27 -17.15
C GLU A 57 -9.94 -8.47 -15.65
N LEU A 58 -8.84 -7.92 -15.13
CA LEU A 58 -8.42 -8.07 -13.73
C LEU A 58 -8.69 -6.80 -12.88
N GLU A 59 -9.76 -6.05 -13.19
CA GLU A 59 -10.06 -4.75 -12.59
C GLU A 59 -10.06 -4.76 -11.05
N SER A 60 -10.68 -5.77 -10.43
CA SER A 60 -10.73 -5.91 -8.97
C SER A 60 -9.34 -6.10 -8.34
N LEU A 61 -8.44 -6.80 -9.03
CA LEU A 61 -7.06 -7.00 -8.60
C LEU A 61 -6.22 -5.75 -8.84
N VAL A 62 -6.47 -5.00 -9.93
CA VAL A 62 -5.86 -3.69 -10.20
C VAL A 62 -6.17 -2.73 -9.05
N MET A 63 -7.43 -2.60 -8.65
CA MET A 63 -7.83 -1.76 -7.52
C MET A 63 -7.08 -2.09 -6.23
N GLN A 64 -6.91 -3.39 -5.93
CA GLN A 64 -6.17 -3.85 -4.76
C GLN A 64 -4.68 -3.52 -4.83
N VAL A 65 -4.06 -3.73 -6.01
CA VAL A 65 -2.65 -3.41 -6.24
C VAL A 65 -2.38 -1.91 -6.07
N GLU A 66 -3.24 -1.06 -6.66
CA GLU A 66 -3.14 0.39 -6.53
C GLU A 66 -3.37 0.86 -5.09
N ASP A 67 -4.35 0.30 -4.39
CA ASP A 67 -4.61 0.64 -2.99
C ASP A 67 -3.42 0.32 -2.09
N ARG A 68 -2.83 -0.86 -2.28
CA ARG A 68 -1.60 -1.25 -1.58
C ARG A 68 -0.45 -0.29 -1.89
N ALA A 69 -0.29 0.09 -3.16
CA ALA A 69 0.73 1.05 -3.57
C ALA A 69 0.52 2.43 -2.93
N ARG A 70 -0.73 2.94 -2.90
CA ARG A 70 -1.08 4.20 -2.23
C ARG A 70 -0.78 4.15 -0.74
N LYS A 71 -1.17 3.07 -0.05
CA LYS A 71 -0.90 2.87 1.38
C LYS A 71 0.60 2.84 1.66
N GLN A 72 1.37 2.12 0.85
CA GLN A 72 2.83 2.07 0.97
C GLN A 72 3.47 3.44 0.73
N ALA A 73 3.03 4.18 -0.29
CA ALA A 73 3.52 5.52 -0.56
C ALA A 73 3.20 6.48 0.60
N LYS A 74 2.00 6.41 1.17
CA LYS A 74 1.61 7.19 2.35
C LYS A 74 2.46 6.84 3.58
N ALA A 75 2.73 5.56 3.81
CA ALA A 75 3.59 5.11 4.90
C ALA A 75 5.02 5.62 4.70
N LYS A 76 5.57 5.53 3.49
CA LYS A 76 6.91 6.05 3.18
C LYS A 76 7.01 7.56 3.42
N ARG A 77 6.03 8.33 2.93
CA ARG A 77 5.96 9.79 3.13
C ARG A 77 5.88 10.20 4.59
N LYS A 78 5.25 9.39 5.45
CA LYS A 78 5.18 9.67 6.89
C LYS A 78 6.53 9.55 7.60
N VAL A 79 7.44 8.74 7.05
CA VAL A 79 8.77 8.49 7.63
C VAL A 79 9.82 9.43 7.05
N GLU A 80 9.52 10.08 5.93
CA GLU A 80 10.44 11.00 5.29
C GLU A 80 10.57 12.30 6.11
N GLU A 81 11.78 12.57 6.60
CA GLU A 81 12.10 13.84 7.23
C GLU A 81 12.19 14.94 6.16
N ILE A 82 11.49 16.04 6.40
CA ILE A 82 11.49 17.20 5.51
C ILE A 82 12.17 18.35 6.24
N LEU A 83 13.29 18.79 5.69
CA LEU A 83 14.06 19.93 6.19
C LEU A 83 13.79 21.12 5.28
N ASP A 84 13.13 22.14 5.82
CA ASP A 84 12.95 23.41 5.12
C ASP A 84 14.32 24.10 4.91
N PRO A 85 14.56 24.73 3.74
CA PRO A 85 15.72 25.59 3.55
C PRO A 85 15.73 26.75 4.55
N VAL A 86 16.92 27.26 4.90
CA VAL A 86 17.10 28.29 5.95
C VAL A 86 16.17 29.50 5.76
N GLY A 87 16.15 30.10 4.56
CA GLY A 87 15.29 31.27 4.31
C GLY A 87 13.79 30.96 4.44
N VAL A 88 13.36 29.78 4.00
CA VAL A 88 11.95 29.34 4.12
C VAL A 88 11.58 29.11 5.59
N LEU A 89 12.49 28.54 6.37
CA LEU A 89 12.29 28.33 7.80
C LEU A 89 12.18 29.67 8.54
N GLU A 90 13.07 30.62 8.26
CA GLU A 90 13.05 31.98 8.83
C GLU A 90 11.73 32.69 8.54
N ASP A 91 11.27 32.65 7.27
CA ASP A 91 10.00 33.25 6.87
C ASP A 91 8.82 32.61 7.63
N LYS A 92 8.76 31.28 7.73
CA LYS A 92 7.71 30.57 8.46
C LYS A 92 7.74 30.90 9.96
N VAL A 93 8.92 31.00 10.56
CA VAL A 93 9.06 31.37 11.98
C VAL A 93 8.59 32.81 12.21
N ASN A 94 8.90 33.74 11.31
CA ASN A 94 8.41 35.12 11.42
C ASN A 94 6.88 35.20 11.37
N VAL A 95 6.24 34.43 10.47
CA VAL A 95 4.77 34.32 10.41
C VAL A 95 4.20 33.75 11.71
N LEU A 96 4.83 32.71 12.27
CA LEU A 96 4.43 32.13 13.55
C LEU A 96 4.53 33.14 14.70
N VAL A 97 5.62 33.93 14.76
CA VAL A 97 5.82 34.97 15.78
C VAL A 97 4.69 35.99 15.75
N GLU A 98 4.31 36.46 14.56
CA GLU A 98 3.22 37.42 14.41
C GLU A 98 1.87 36.80 14.79
N ALA A 99 1.61 35.54 14.42
CA ALA A 99 0.40 34.83 14.82
C ALA A 99 0.30 34.70 16.34
N VAL A 100 1.42 34.40 17.03
CA VAL A 100 1.48 34.32 18.49
C VAL A 100 1.23 35.68 19.14
N ARG A 101 1.81 36.77 18.61
CA ARG A 101 1.62 38.14 19.12
C ARG A 101 0.16 38.60 19.03
N GLN A 102 -0.55 38.20 17.98
CA GLN A 102 -1.92 38.61 17.72
C GLN A 102 -2.97 37.70 18.40
N ALA A 103 -2.55 36.53 18.89
CA ALA A 103 -3.46 35.57 19.49
C ALA A 103 -4.02 36.06 20.83
N LYS A 104 -5.34 36.03 20.99
CA LYS A 104 -6.00 36.30 22.29
C LYS A 104 -5.78 35.16 23.29
N SER A 105 -5.63 33.94 22.79
CA SER A 105 -5.36 32.72 23.54
C SER A 105 -4.56 31.77 22.66
N LEU A 106 -3.59 31.08 23.26
CA LEU A 106 -2.68 30.16 22.58
C LEU A 106 -2.76 28.79 23.25
N VAL A 107 -2.97 27.75 22.44
CA VAL A 107 -2.91 26.35 22.87
C VAL A 107 -1.81 25.66 22.07
N VAL A 108 -0.91 24.97 22.76
CA VAL A 108 0.21 24.24 22.15
C VAL A 108 0.02 22.75 22.38
N TYR A 109 -0.04 21.99 21.30
CA TYR A 109 -0.09 20.53 21.35
C TYR A 109 1.31 19.97 21.15
N THR A 110 1.78 19.16 22.10
CA THR A 110 3.10 18.53 22.06
C THR A 110 2.97 17.02 21.91
N GLY A 111 3.97 16.39 21.30
CA GLY A 111 4.08 14.94 21.14
C GLY A 111 5.49 14.46 21.48
N ALA A 112 5.79 13.19 21.24
CA ALA A 112 7.10 12.62 21.60
C ALA A 112 8.30 13.32 20.91
N GLY A 113 8.09 13.89 19.72
CA GLY A 113 9.12 14.53 18.92
C GLY A 113 9.88 15.67 19.61
N ILE A 114 9.28 16.39 20.57
CA ILE A 114 10.00 17.47 21.29
C ILE A 114 11.05 16.92 22.28
N SER A 115 10.91 15.65 22.68
CA SER A 115 11.78 15.00 23.67
C SER A 115 12.96 14.27 23.04
N THR A 116 13.01 14.15 21.71
CA THR A 116 14.10 13.47 20.98
C THR A 116 15.43 14.18 21.14
N ALA A 117 15.42 15.51 21.28
CA ALA A 117 16.60 16.31 21.61
C ALA A 117 17.22 15.92 22.97
N ALA A 118 16.42 15.38 23.90
CA ALA A 118 16.86 14.84 25.18
C ALA A 118 17.23 13.34 25.13
N ARG A 119 17.38 12.77 23.92
CA ARG A 119 17.68 11.35 23.66
C ARG A 119 16.58 10.38 24.12
N ILE A 120 15.34 10.84 24.20
CA ILE A 120 14.16 9.99 24.42
C ILE A 120 13.56 9.67 23.04
N PRO A 121 13.43 8.39 22.64
CA PRO A 121 12.91 8.05 21.33
C PRO A 121 11.44 8.46 21.16
N ASP A 122 11.04 8.75 19.94
CA ASP A 122 9.65 8.91 19.54
C ASP A 122 9.00 7.57 19.13
N TYR A 123 7.82 7.63 18.51
CA TYR A 123 6.98 6.46 18.19
C TYR A 123 7.26 5.88 16.81
#